data_AF-A0A511D523-F1
#
_entry.id   AF-A0A511D523-F1
#
_cell.length_a   1.000
_cell.length_b   1.000
_cell.length_c   1.000
_cell.angle_alpha   90.00
_cell.angle_beta   90.00
_cell.angle_gamma   90.00
#
_symmetry.space_group_name_H-M   'P 1'
#
loop_
_entity.id
_entity.type
_entity.pdbx_description
1 polymer ?
#
loop_
_entity_poly.entity_id
_entity_poly.type
_entity_poly.pdbx_seq_one_letter_code
_entity_poly.pdbx_strand_id
1 'polypeptide(L)'
;MKPPPFTYHRAESVADAIEVLDANQEEEAKVLAGGQSLIPLLAMRLARPSILVDVNGLSELDYVRRDGDQLLIGALTRHRTVERSAQVRESAPLLAEAMPFVGHVPIRHRGTIGGSAAHCDPAAEIPAVLTALDAELVLTGPDGPRTVPAGDFFVGFLDTALSPNELLVEIRIPTQPPGTGCAVEQLTRRHGDFAIVAVFVALTVGNDGRCSAARLAVAGASPGRRGAPGRQPADQGCRRAGGRRRRGDPECGRCALLGRIPAGDGRRADPAGHSGCRVAIDRRTRSGGMTRTDTGKYTGRPMARTEDPRLLAGRGRYIDDVTVPRMLEAAVLRSPIAHGRILRVDASRARELPGVFDVLTGPDLAAVAGVQPVIWKPVPGQRLAQTFALVTDRVRWVGQAVAAVAAVNRYVAEDALELIDVEYEPLPVAANLDAALADDAPCSTTTGRTTSQVS
;
A
#
# COMPACT_ATOMS: atom_id res chain seq x y z
N MET A 1 -5.00 -7.09 14.23
CA MET A 1 -3.65 -6.52 14.12
C MET A 1 -3.69 -5.12 14.70
N LYS A 2 -2.94 -4.88 15.78
CA LYS A 2 -2.86 -3.61 16.50
C LYS A 2 -1.39 -3.21 16.66
N PRO A 3 -1.05 -1.90 16.65
CA PRO A 3 0.31 -1.45 16.89
C PRO A 3 0.91 -2.03 18.17
N PRO A 4 2.24 -2.25 18.21
CA PRO A 4 2.95 -2.50 19.47
C PRO A 4 2.91 -1.24 20.36
N PRO A 5 3.22 -1.36 21.65
CA PRO A 5 3.40 -0.20 22.53
C PRO A 5 4.50 0.75 22.02
N PHE A 6 4.26 2.05 22.14
CA PHE A 6 5.22 3.11 21.83
C PHE A 6 4.96 4.33 22.71
N THR A 7 6.00 5.12 22.96
CA THR A 7 5.90 6.48 23.49
C THR A 7 5.40 7.41 22.39
N TYR A 8 4.55 8.36 22.75
CA TYR A 8 3.99 9.32 21.80
C TYR A 8 4.36 10.73 22.25
N HIS A 9 5.11 11.43 21.40
CA HIS A 9 5.45 12.84 21.56
C HIS A 9 4.68 13.66 20.53
N ARG A 10 3.97 14.69 20.97
CA ARG A 10 3.32 15.63 20.06
C ARG A 10 4.18 16.88 19.98
N ALA A 11 4.80 17.11 18.84
CA ALA A 11 5.70 18.23 18.67
C ALA A 11 4.95 19.58 18.67
N GLU A 12 5.50 20.56 19.38
CA GLU A 12 4.99 21.94 19.44
C GLU A 12 5.69 22.87 18.43
N SER A 13 6.85 22.46 17.93
CA SER A 13 7.60 23.16 16.88
C SER A 13 8.50 22.21 16.09
N VAL A 14 9.07 22.67 14.98
CA VAL A 14 10.11 21.94 14.24
C VAL A 14 11.34 21.68 15.12
N ALA A 15 11.74 22.64 15.96
CA ALA A 15 12.89 22.49 16.84
C ALA A 15 12.67 21.42 17.90
N ASP A 16 11.49 21.41 18.53
CA ASP A 16 11.07 20.37 19.49
C ASP A 16 11.02 18.98 18.84
N ALA A 17 10.47 18.88 17.62
CA ALA A 17 10.49 17.61 16.87
C ALA A 17 11.92 17.10 16.65
N ILE A 18 12.84 17.98 16.24
CA ILE A 18 14.26 17.63 16.01
C ILE A 18 14.95 17.24 17.31
N GLU A 19 14.74 17.97 18.41
CA GLU A 19 15.30 17.66 19.72
C GLU A 19 14.92 16.23 20.16
N VAL A 20 13.66 15.85 20.01
CA VAL A 20 13.20 14.50 20.35
C VAL A 20 13.76 13.46 19.39
N LEU A 21 13.84 13.73 18.09
CA LEU A 21 14.45 12.80 17.14
C LEU A 21 15.95 12.59 17.43
N ASP A 22 16.65 13.67 17.76
CA ASP A 22 18.09 13.64 18.06
C ASP A 22 18.39 12.90 19.37
N ALA A 23 17.57 13.11 20.40
CA ALA A 23 17.69 12.39 21.67
C ALA A 23 17.39 10.89 21.56
N ASN A 24 16.71 10.43 20.51
CA ASN A 24 16.19 9.06 20.38
C ASN A 24 16.67 8.35 19.09
N GLN A 25 17.84 8.71 18.55
CA GLN A 25 18.36 8.11 17.31
C GLN A 25 18.54 6.59 17.40
N GLU A 26 18.96 6.08 18.56
CA GLU A 26 19.18 4.65 18.79
C GLU A 26 17.87 3.87 19.02
N GLU A 27 16.77 4.56 19.32
CA GLU A 27 15.50 3.94 19.67
C GLU A 27 14.51 3.86 18.49
N GLU A 28 14.99 4.02 17.24
CA GLU A 28 14.18 3.99 16.01
C GLU A 28 13.01 5.00 16.02
N ALA A 29 13.22 6.23 16.51
CA ALA A 29 12.20 7.27 16.48
C ALA A 29 11.59 7.47 15.07
N LYS A 30 10.25 7.63 15.00
CA LYS A 30 9.56 7.87 13.72
C LYS A 30 8.60 9.04 13.77
N VAL A 31 8.68 9.86 12.73
CA VAL A 31 7.79 11.00 12.52
C VAL A 31 6.42 10.52 12.04
N LEU A 32 5.36 11.01 12.69
CA LEU A 32 3.97 10.80 12.31
C LEU A 32 3.39 12.09 11.71
N ALA A 33 3.15 12.07 10.40
CA ALA A 33 2.36 13.08 9.68
C ALA A 33 0.97 12.51 9.35
N GLY A 34 0.60 12.41 8.06
CA GLY A 34 -0.70 11.89 7.63
C GLY A 34 -1.04 10.44 8.00
N GLY A 35 -0.04 9.66 8.42
CA GLY A 35 -0.21 8.28 8.91
C GLY A 35 -0.65 7.26 7.87
N GLN A 36 -0.71 7.61 6.59
CA GLN A 36 -1.25 6.72 5.54
C GLN A 36 -0.31 5.58 5.16
N SER A 37 0.99 5.72 5.41
CA SER A 37 1.98 4.63 5.28
C SER A 37 2.35 4.03 6.63
N LEU A 38 2.65 4.88 7.62
CA LEU A 38 3.15 4.43 8.92
C LEU A 38 2.10 3.66 9.75
N ILE A 39 0.85 4.15 9.86
CA ILE A 39 -0.16 3.47 10.70
C ILE A 39 -0.46 2.05 10.22
N PRO A 40 -0.60 1.77 8.91
CA PRO A 40 -0.66 0.40 8.41
C PRO A 40 0.55 -0.46 8.80
N LEU A 41 1.77 0.06 8.66
CA LEU A 41 3.00 -0.67 9.04
C LEU A 41 3.04 -0.99 10.52
N LEU A 42 2.64 -0.05 11.38
CA LEU A 42 2.51 -0.27 12.82
C LEU A 42 1.44 -1.32 13.14
N ALA A 43 0.25 -1.19 12.55
CA ALA A 43 -0.85 -2.12 12.79
C ALA A 43 -0.47 -3.55 12.39
N MET A 44 0.21 -3.73 11.25
CA MET A 44 0.75 -5.00 10.78
C MET A 44 2.04 -5.42 11.51
N ARG A 45 2.58 -4.58 12.39
CA ARG A 45 3.81 -4.78 13.16
C ARG A 45 5.07 -5.00 12.32
N LEU A 46 5.10 -4.41 11.13
CA LEU A 46 6.25 -4.36 10.23
C LEU A 46 7.22 -3.23 10.59
N ALA A 47 6.74 -2.22 11.32
CA ALA A 47 7.55 -1.18 11.95
C ALA A 47 7.26 -1.17 13.46
N ARG A 48 8.30 -0.98 14.28
CA ARG A 48 8.21 -1.05 15.76
C ARG A 48 9.03 0.06 16.43
N PRO A 49 8.78 1.34 16.09
CA PRO A 49 9.49 2.45 16.72
C PRO A 49 9.15 2.50 18.22
N SER A 50 10.15 2.80 19.04
CA SER A 50 9.93 3.04 20.48
C SER A 50 9.13 4.32 20.72
N ILE A 51 9.30 5.32 19.85
CA ILE A 51 8.70 6.65 19.96
C ILE A 51 8.16 7.13 18.61
N LEU A 52 6.94 7.66 18.66
CA LEU A 52 6.32 8.39 17.56
C LEU A 52 6.31 9.88 17.85
N VAL A 53 6.87 10.67 16.94
CA VAL A 53 6.88 12.14 16.98
C VAL A 53 5.79 12.66 16.04
N ASP A 54 4.63 13.04 16.58
CA ASP A 54 3.52 13.59 15.82
C ASP A 54 3.72 15.07 15.51
N VAL A 55 3.83 15.38 14.22
CA VAL A 55 4.03 16.72 13.69
C VAL A 55 2.76 17.34 13.11
N ASN A 56 1.60 16.67 13.14
CA ASN A 56 0.37 17.18 12.53
C ASN A 56 -0.09 18.55 13.07
N GLY A 57 0.39 18.96 14.25
CA GLY A 57 0.10 20.26 14.85
C GLY A 57 0.87 21.44 14.24
N LEU A 58 1.93 21.18 13.48
CA LEU A 58 2.84 22.20 12.92
C LEU A 58 2.22 22.86 11.68
N SER A 59 1.19 23.67 11.88
CA SER A 59 0.43 24.33 10.81
C SER A 59 1.26 25.24 9.90
N GLU A 60 2.40 25.72 10.39
CA GLU A 60 3.39 26.47 9.60
C GLU A 60 3.97 25.66 8.44
N LEU A 61 3.83 24.33 8.43
CA LEU A 61 4.24 23.42 7.36
C LEU A 61 3.08 22.99 6.44
N ASP A 62 1.88 23.57 6.59
CA ASP A 62 0.72 23.33 5.71
C ASP A 62 0.43 24.56 4.85
N TYR A 63 1.12 24.66 3.72
CA TYR A 63 0.94 25.75 2.77
C TYR A 63 1.28 25.35 1.34
N VAL A 64 0.73 26.12 0.41
CA VAL A 64 1.16 26.20 -0.99
C VAL A 64 1.36 27.67 -1.30
N ARG A 65 2.55 28.06 -1.75
CA ARG A 65 2.86 29.44 -2.16
C ARG A 65 3.77 29.44 -3.37
N ARG A 66 3.86 30.58 -4.04
CA ARG A 66 4.78 30.81 -5.15
C ARG A 66 5.75 31.89 -4.69
N ASP A 67 7.02 31.66 -4.94
CA ASP A 67 8.09 32.59 -4.69
C ASP A 67 8.94 32.67 -5.95
N GLY A 68 8.87 33.80 -6.66
CA GLY A 68 9.50 33.96 -7.97
C GLY A 68 9.12 32.88 -8.98
N ASP A 69 10.12 32.12 -9.41
CA ASP A 69 10.03 31.02 -10.36
C ASP A 69 9.86 29.66 -9.68
N GLN A 70 9.61 29.59 -8.37
CA GLN A 70 9.39 28.34 -7.64
C GLN A 70 8.00 28.27 -6.99
N LEU A 71 7.47 27.05 -6.96
CA LEU A 71 6.34 26.65 -6.13
C LEU A 71 6.90 26.05 -4.84
N LEU A 72 6.51 26.60 -3.70
CA LEU A 72 6.91 26.13 -2.38
C LEU A 72 5.72 25.45 -1.70
N ILE A 73 5.92 24.22 -1.25
CA ILE A 73 4.90 23.41 -0.59
C ILE A 73 5.45 22.93 0.76
N GLY A 74 4.77 23.30 1.84
CA GLY A 74 5.12 22.79 3.17
C GLY A 74 4.93 21.27 3.26
N ALA A 75 5.78 20.59 4.04
CA ALA A 75 5.80 19.12 4.09
C ALA A 75 4.50 18.51 4.62
N LEU A 76 3.73 19.23 5.44
CA LEU A 76 2.46 18.77 6.00
C LEU A 76 1.24 19.12 5.15
N THR A 77 1.45 19.76 4.00
CA THR A 77 0.38 20.05 3.06
C THR A 77 -0.29 18.76 2.62
N ARG A 78 -1.60 18.67 2.87
CA ARG A 78 -2.40 17.48 2.53
C ARG A 78 -2.44 17.28 1.03
N HIS A 79 -2.40 16.04 0.58
CA HIS A 79 -2.54 15.70 -0.84
C HIS A 79 -3.80 16.32 -1.45
N ARG A 80 -4.92 16.38 -0.70
CA ARG A 80 -6.16 17.01 -1.17
C ARG A 80 -6.02 18.52 -1.42
N THR A 81 -5.21 19.21 -0.63
CA THR A 81 -4.90 20.63 -0.81
C THR A 81 -4.08 20.82 -2.08
N VAL A 82 -3.04 19.99 -2.27
CA VAL A 82 -2.21 19.99 -3.49
C VAL A 82 -3.06 19.70 -4.74
N GLU A 83 -3.90 18.66 -4.69
CA GLU A 83 -4.82 18.23 -5.78
C GLU A 83 -5.74 19.36 -6.25
N ARG A 84 -6.21 20.20 -5.31
CA ARG A 84 -7.22 21.24 -5.60
C ARG A 84 -6.62 22.62 -5.84
N SER A 85 -5.34 22.83 -5.56
CA SER A 85 -4.70 24.14 -5.66
C SER A 85 -4.59 24.63 -7.10
N ALA A 86 -5.09 25.84 -7.36
CA ALA A 86 -4.89 26.52 -8.65
C ALA A 86 -3.41 26.83 -8.89
N GLN A 87 -2.71 27.23 -7.84
CA GLN A 87 -1.30 27.56 -7.90
C GLN A 87 -0.41 26.36 -8.25
N VAL A 88 -0.76 25.15 -7.77
CA VAL A 88 -0.10 23.91 -8.19
C VAL A 88 -0.38 23.63 -9.67
N ARG A 89 -1.64 23.75 -10.12
CA ARG A 89 -1.99 23.54 -11.54
C ARG A 89 -1.25 24.49 -12.48
N GLU A 90 -1.06 25.74 -12.05
CA GLU A 90 -0.39 26.77 -12.86
C GLU A 90 1.14 26.60 -12.86
N SER A 91 1.74 26.30 -11.69
CA SER A 91 3.19 26.29 -11.55
C SER A 91 3.82 24.91 -11.84
N ALA A 92 3.11 23.83 -11.49
CA ALA A 92 3.57 22.45 -11.61
C ALA A 92 2.44 21.53 -12.14
N PRO A 93 1.96 21.74 -13.38
CA PRO A 93 0.88 20.95 -13.97
C PRO A 93 1.09 19.42 -13.91
N LEU A 94 2.33 18.92 -14.01
CA LEU A 94 2.58 17.47 -13.89
C LEU A 94 2.22 16.94 -12.49
N LEU A 95 2.54 17.70 -11.44
CA LEU A 95 2.14 17.33 -10.08
C LEU A 95 0.62 17.33 -9.94
N ALA A 96 -0.05 18.35 -10.46
CA ALA A 96 -1.51 18.41 -10.43
C ALA A 96 -2.18 17.22 -11.15
N GLU A 97 -1.62 16.79 -12.29
CA GLU A 97 -2.12 15.66 -13.07
C GLU A 97 -1.87 14.31 -12.38
N ALA A 98 -0.81 14.19 -11.59
CA ALA A 98 -0.50 12.98 -10.82
C ALA A 98 -1.37 12.80 -9.57
N MET A 99 -1.83 13.90 -8.94
CA MET A 99 -2.55 13.83 -7.66
C MET A 99 -3.79 12.91 -7.63
N PRO A 100 -4.64 12.83 -8.69
CA PRO A 100 -5.78 11.92 -8.73
C PRO A 100 -5.42 10.44 -8.58
N PHE A 101 -4.20 10.04 -8.95
CA PHE A 101 -3.70 8.66 -8.87
C PHE A 101 -3.19 8.29 -7.46
N VAL A 102 -2.94 9.27 -6.59
CA VAL A 102 -2.50 9.04 -5.21
C VAL A 102 -3.67 8.51 -4.37
N GLY A 103 -3.76 7.19 -4.24
CA GLY A 103 -4.77 6.52 -3.44
C GLY A 103 -6.21 6.94 -3.74
N HIS A 104 -7.09 6.79 -2.75
CA HIS A 104 -8.47 7.30 -2.81
C HIS A 104 -8.60 8.63 -2.06
N VAL A 105 -9.72 9.32 -2.29
CA VAL A 105 -10.01 10.62 -1.66
C VAL A 105 -9.80 10.63 -0.13
N PRO A 106 -10.25 9.63 0.66
CA PRO A 106 -9.97 9.60 2.10
C PRO A 106 -8.48 9.57 2.45
N ILE A 107 -7.67 8.82 1.67
CA ILE A 107 -6.21 8.78 1.82
C ILE A 107 -5.65 10.17 1.54
N ARG A 108 -6.11 10.86 0.48
CA ARG A 108 -5.64 12.21 0.15
C ARG A 108 -6.04 13.28 1.15
N HIS A 109 -7.12 13.09 1.90
CA HIS A 109 -7.53 14.00 2.97
C HIS A 109 -6.60 13.95 4.18
N ARG A 110 -5.87 12.84 4.39
CA ARG A 110 -4.95 12.66 5.52
C ARG A 110 -3.49 12.67 5.10
N GLY A 111 -3.14 12.02 4.01
CA GLY A 111 -1.77 11.93 3.51
C GLY A 111 -1.20 13.32 3.19
N THR A 112 0.09 13.46 3.43
CA THR A 112 0.85 14.71 3.29
C THR A 112 1.90 14.53 2.20
N ILE A 113 2.16 15.56 1.40
CA ILE A 113 3.16 15.49 0.34
C ILE A 113 4.56 15.16 0.88
N GLY A 114 4.97 15.76 2.00
CA GLY A 114 6.25 15.49 2.65
C GLY A 114 6.32 14.08 3.22
N GLY A 115 5.25 13.63 3.89
CA GLY A 115 5.17 12.24 4.37
C GLY A 115 5.30 11.18 3.26
N SER A 116 4.72 11.43 2.08
CA SER A 116 4.88 10.53 0.92
C SER A 116 6.30 10.58 0.34
N ALA A 117 6.91 11.76 0.27
CA ALA A 117 8.30 11.92 -0.17
C ALA A 117 9.29 11.23 0.79
N ALA A 118 9.18 11.49 2.09
CA ALA A 118 10.04 10.90 3.11
C ALA A 118 9.85 9.37 3.24
N HIS A 119 8.66 8.85 2.95
CA HIS A 119 8.43 7.40 2.93
C HIS A 119 9.10 6.70 1.74
N CYS A 120 9.22 7.39 0.59
CA CYS A 120 9.93 6.93 -0.61
C CYS A 120 9.52 5.52 -1.07
N ASP A 121 8.21 5.24 -1.12
CA ASP A 121 7.71 4.03 -1.74
C ASP A 121 8.00 4.08 -3.26
N PRO A 122 8.69 3.09 -3.84
CA PRO A 122 9.04 3.10 -5.27
C PRO A 122 7.83 3.02 -6.21
N ALA A 123 6.66 2.59 -5.72
CA ALA A 123 5.41 2.56 -6.47
C ALA A 123 4.57 3.85 -6.28
N ALA A 124 5.02 4.80 -5.46
CA ALA A 124 4.31 6.06 -5.24
C ALA A 124 4.59 7.09 -6.33
N GLU A 125 3.57 7.90 -6.63
CA GLU A 125 3.61 8.95 -7.65
C GLU A 125 4.51 10.11 -7.22
N ILE A 126 4.43 10.52 -5.95
CA ILE A 126 5.07 11.74 -5.44
C ILE A 126 6.61 11.71 -5.61
N PRO A 127 7.35 10.69 -5.15
CA PRO A 127 8.81 10.64 -5.37
C PRO A 127 9.20 10.72 -6.85
N ALA A 128 8.48 10.01 -7.73
CA ALA A 128 8.73 10.00 -9.16
C ALA A 128 8.49 11.38 -9.79
N VAL A 129 7.38 12.03 -9.47
CA VAL A 129 7.04 13.37 -9.98
C VAL A 129 8.03 14.43 -9.48
N LEU A 130 8.40 14.40 -8.19
CA LEU A 130 9.37 15.35 -7.65
C LEU A 130 10.74 15.20 -8.33
N THR A 131 11.14 13.96 -8.64
CA THR A 131 12.35 13.69 -9.42
C THR A 131 12.23 14.22 -10.86
N ALA A 132 11.10 13.99 -11.54
CA ALA A 132 10.87 14.48 -12.91
C ALA A 132 10.91 16.01 -13.00
N LEU A 133 10.47 16.70 -11.94
CA LEU A 133 10.38 18.16 -11.89
C LEU A 133 11.65 18.83 -11.35
N ASP A 134 12.73 18.08 -11.11
CA ASP A 134 13.97 18.59 -10.49
C ASP A 134 13.69 19.37 -9.19
N ALA A 135 12.77 18.84 -8.36
CA ALA A 135 12.41 19.49 -7.11
C ALA A 135 13.59 19.53 -6.13
N GLU A 136 13.55 20.44 -5.18
CA GLU A 136 14.48 20.52 -4.06
C GLU A 136 13.73 20.26 -2.75
N LEU A 137 14.32 19.47 -1.87
CA LEU A 137 13.76 19.12 -0.56
C LEU A 137 14.55 19.83 0.53
N VAL A 138 13.84 20.63 1.34
CA VAL A 138 14.42 21.38 2.46
C VAL A 138 14.24 20.57 3.73
N LEU A 139 15.36 20.20 4.32
CA LEU A 139 15.46 19.42 5.54
C LEU A 139 15.96 20.32 6.65
N THR A 140 15.52 20.08 7.89
CA THR A 140 16.06 20.75 9.07
C THR A 140 16.50 19.70 10.07
N GLY A 141 17.75 19.79 10.52
CA GLY A 141 18.31 18.97 11.59
C GLY A 141 18.89 19.84 12.71
N PRO A 142 19.64 19.25 13.67
CA PRO A 142 20.22 19.99 14.78
C PRO A 142 21.24 21.05 14.33
N ASP A 143 21.94 20.81 13.22
CA ASP A 143 22.91 21.76 12.63
C ASP A 143 22.25 22.85 11.76
N GLY A 144 20.92 22.86 11.68
CA GLY A 144 20.13 23.82 10.89
C GLY A 144 19.61 23.26 9.56
N PRO A 145 19.12 24.13 8.67
CA PRO A 145 18.48 23.72 7.43
C PRO A 145 19.50 23.39 6.33
N ARG A 146 19.20 22.38 5.52
CA ARG A 146 19.90 22.08 4.27
C ARG A 146 18.92 21.73 3.15
N THR A 147 19.37 21.89 1.92
CA THR A 147 18.56 21.62 0.72
C THR A 147 19.20 20.49 -0.09
N VAL A 148 18.38 19.52 -0.50
CA VAL A 148 18.81 18.34 -1.27
C VAL A 148 18.00 18.26 -2.56
N PRO A 149 18.64 18.17 -3.74
CA PRO A 149 17.94 17.91 -4.99
C PRO A 149 17.18 16.57 -4.94
N ALA A 150 16.01 16.48 -5.55
CA ALA A 150 15.19 15.26 -5.58
C ALA A 150 15.96 14.05 -6.12
N GLY A 151 16.79 14.25 -7.15
CA GLY A 151 17.63 13.19 -7.72
C GLY A 151 18.66 12.61 -6.75
N ASP A 152 19.03 13.35 -5.70
CA ASP A 152 19.96 12.91 -4.66
C ASP A 152 19.23 12.53 -3.35
N PHE A 153 17.99 12.99 -3.18
CA PHE A 153 17.19 12.69 -1.99
C PHE A 153 16.63 11.27 -1.99
N PHE A 154 16.19 10.74 -3.14
CA PHE A 154 15.62 9.39 -3.23
C PHE A 154 16.72 8.37 -3.58
N VAL A 155 17.25 7.70 -2.56
CA VAL A 155 18.46 6.85 -2.67
C VAL A 155 18.11 5.42 -3.09
N GLY A 156 16.99 4.88 -2.61
CA GLY A 156 16.64 3.48 -2.84
C GLY A 156 15.23 3.11 -2.41
N PHE A 157 15.01 1.79 -2.23
CA PHE A 157 13.73 1.24 -1.80
C PHE A 157 13.42 1.67 -0.36
N LEU A 158 12.41 2.53 -0.18
CA LEU A 158 12.05 3.09 1.14
C LEU A 158 13.23 3.80 1.84
N ASP A 159 14.17 4.33 1.05
CA ASP A 159 15.42 4.90 1.55
C ASP A 159 15.68 6.28 0.93
N THR A 160 16.08 7.22 1.78
CA THR A 160 16.25 8.64 1.40
C THR A 160 17.52 9.20 2.02
N ALA A 161 17.95 10.37 1.54
CA ALA A 161 19.07 11.12 2.13
C ALA A 161 18.72 11.81 3.47
N LEU A 162 17.54 11.55 4.05
CA LEU A 162 17.10 12.08 5.34
C LEU A 162 17.81 11.35 6.49
N SER A 163 18.49 12.09 7.36
CA SER A 163 19.13 11.54 8.56
C SER A 163 18.08 11.26 9.64
N PRO A 164 18.34 10.33 10.60
CA PRO A 164 17.38 9.99 11.65
C PRO A 164 16.89 11.16 12.51
N ASN A 165 17.71 12.20 12.65
CA ASN A 165 17.45 13.42 13.42
C ASN A 165 17.02 14.63 12.57
N GLU A 166 16.62 14.40 11.32
CA GLU A 166 16.17 15.45 10.41
C GLU A 166 14.67 15.37 10.11
N LEU A 167 14.10 16.54 9.83
CA LEU A 167 12.71 16.68 9.38
C LEU A 167 12.67 17.33 8.00
N LEU A 168 11.95 16.71 7.07
CA LEU A 168 11.56 17.35 5.80
C LEU A 168 10.50 18.42 6.09
N VAL A 169 10.79 19.69 5.77
CA VAL A 169 9.92 20.83 6.12
C VAL A 169 9.29 21.52 4.90
N GLU A 170 9.97 21.58 3.76
CA GLU A 170 9.48 22.24 2.54
C GLU A 170 9.94 21.49 1.29
N ILE A 171 9.11 21.48 0.25
CA ILE A 171 9.43 21.00 -1.09
C ILE A 171 9.33 22.19 -2.04
N ARG A 172 10.40 22.44 -2.81
CA ARG A 172 10.47 23.51 -3.80
C ARG A 172 10.46 22.91 -5.19
N ILE A 173 9.56 23.37 -6.03
CA ILE A 173 9.39 22.86 -7.40
C ILE A 173 9.57 24.03 -8.37
N PRO A 174 10.56 23.96 -9.29
CA PRO A 174 10.67 24.95 -10.35
C PRO A 174 9.38 25.06 -11.16
N THR A 175 8.97 26.29 -11.46
CA THR A 175 7.81 26.56 -12.29
C THR A 175 8.04 25.99 -13.68
N GLN A 176 7.12 25.13 -14.15
CA GLN A 176 7.20 24.56 -15.47
C GLN A 176 7.08 25.66 -16.54
N PRO A 177 7.97 25.71 -17.55
CA PRO A 177 7.94 26.76 -18.56
C PRO A 177 6.63 26.79 -19.36
N PRO A 178 6.24 27.95 -19.92
CA PRO A 178 5.18 28.02 -20.93
C PRO A 178 5.45 27.05 -22.09
N GLY A 179 4.39 26.46 -22.64
CA GLY A 179 4.49 25.45 -23.69
C GLY A 179 4.85 24.04 -23.18
N THR A 180 4.78 23.82 -21.87
CA THR A 180 4.94 22.48 -21.28
C THR A 180 3.63 21.71 -21.27
N GLY A 181 3.60 20.56 -21.95
CA GLY A 181 2.54 19.56 -21.87
C GLY A 181 2.91 18.47 -20.87
N CYS A 182 1.91 17.91 -20.18
CA CYS A 182 2.09 16.83 -19.21
C CYS A 182 1.24 15.60 -19.61
N ALA A 183 1.68 14.43 -19.17
CA ALA A 183 0.91 13.19 -19.29
C ALA A 183 1.26 12.25 -18.13
N VAL A 184 0.23 11.61 -17.56
CA VAL A 184 0.37 10.55 -16.55
C VAL A 184 -0.38 9.30 -16.99
N GLU A 185 0.32 8.16 -17.01
CA GLU A 185 -0.28 6.85 -17.30
C GLU A 185 0.07 5.87 -16.18
N GLN A 186 -0.92 5.14 -15.67
CA GLN A 186 -0.75 4.23 -14.53
C GLN A 186 -1.44 2.88 -14.79
N LEU A 187 -0.68 1.80 -14.64
CA LEU A 187 -1.22 0.44 -14.63
C LEU A 187 -1.38 -0.03 -13.17
N THR A 188 -2.63 -0.28 -12.78
CA THR A 188 -3.01 -0.79 -11.46
C THR A 188 -3.98 -1.96 -11.60
N ARG A 189 -4.09 -2.80 -10.56
CA ARG A 189 -5.15 -3.83 -10.52
C ARG A 189 -6.52 -3.21 -10.33
N ARG A 190 -6.60 -2.13 -9.54
CA ARG A 190 -7.78 -1.33 -9.27
C ARG A 190 -7.34 0.11 -9.13
N HIS A 191 -8.14 1.04 -9.63
CA HIS A 191 -7.85 2.47 -9.45
C HIS A 191 -7.69 2.81 -7.97
N GLY A 192 -6.62 3.53 -7.61
CA GLY A 192 -6.28 3.87 -6.23
C GLY A 192 -5.41 2.84 -5.49
N ASP A 193 -5.09 1.69 -6.11
CA ASP A 193 -4.03 0.78 -5.63
C ASP A 193 -2.64 1.36 -5.96
N PHE A 194 -1.60 0.81 -5.33
CA PHE A 194 -0.21 1.04 -5.74
C PHE A 194 0.01 0.68 -7.21
N ALA A 195 0.80 1.50 -7.90
CA ALA A 195 1.17 1.27 -9.29
C ALA A 195 1.91 -0.06 -9.45
N ILE A 196 1.49 -0.89 -10.42
CA ILE A 196 2.38 -1.92 -10.98
C ILE A 196 3.48 -1.19 -11.74
N VAL A 197 3.09 -0.23 -12.58
CA VAL A 197 3.98 0.74 -13.20
C VAL A 197 3.22 2.03 -13.45
N ALA A 198 3.89 3.17 -13.30
CA ALA A 198 3.36 4.49 -13.65
C ALA A 198 4.42 5.28 -14.41
N VAL A 199 4.01 6.10 -15.37
CA VAL A 199 4.88 6.96 -16.17
C VAL A 199 4.40 8.40 -16.06
N PHE A 200 5.32 9.30 -15.77
CA PHE A 200 5.07 10.73 -15.61
C PHE A 200 5.93 11.49 -16.61
N VAL A 201 5.32 12.28 -17.48
CA VAL A 201 5.99 12.99 -18.56
C VAL A 201 5.71 14.48 -18.48
N ALA A 202 6.75 15.31 -18.61
CA ALA A 202 6.62 16.72 -18.95
C ALA A 202 7.48 17.05 -20.16
N LEU A 203 6.87 17.62 -21.20
CA LEU A 203 7.54 18.01 -22.45
C LEU A 203 7.33 19.49 -22.70
N THR A 204 8.42 20.26 -22.75
CA THR A 204 8.39 21.67 -23.14
C THR A 204 8.65 21.79 -24.62
N VAL A 205 7.71 22.40 -25.35
CA VAL A 205 7.83 22.66 -26.78
C VAL A 205 7.98 24.15 -27.01
N GLY A 206 9.05 24.54 -27.69
CA GLY A 206 9.29 25.93 -28.08
C GLY A 206 8.34 26.40 -29.19
N ASN A 207 8.29 27.71 -29.41
CA ASN A 207 7.43 28.31 -30.44
C ASN A 207 7.77 27.86 -31.88
N ASP A 208 8.94 27.25 -32.09
CA ASP A 208 9.38 26.65 -33.36
C ASP A 208 8.90 25.20 -33.54
N GLY A 209 8.08 24.70 -32.61
CA GLY A 209 7.54 23.34 -32.62
C GLY A 209 8.54 22.27 -32.20
N ARG A 210 9.73 22.64 -31.69
CA ARG A 210 10.75 21.69 -31.23
C ARG A 210 10.67 21.48 -29.72
N CYS A 211 10.90 20.24 -29.30
CA CYS A 211 11.07 19.91 -27.89
C CYS A 211 12.36 20.55 -27.36
N SER A 212 12.22 21.46 -26.38
CA SER A 212 13.34 22.14 -25.72
C SER A 212 13.72 21.49 -24.40
N ALA A 213 12.80 20.76 -23.76
CA ALA A 213 13.05 19.95 -22.58
C ALA A 213 12.09 18.75 -22.53
N ALA A 214 12.61 17.60 -22.11
CA ALA A 214 11.82 16.40 -21.84
C ALA A 214 12.20 15.85 -20.47
N ARG A 215 11.20 15.66 -19.61
CA ARG A 215 11.33 15.05 -18.29
C ARG A 215 10.44 13.82 -18.23
N LEU A 216 11.01 12.74 -17.71
CA LEU A 216 10.35 11.44 -17.61
C LEU A 216 10.73 10.81 -16.27
N ALA A 217 9.74 10.31 -15.53
CA ALA A 217 9.97 9.44 -14.38
C ALA A 217 9.03 8.23 -14.43
N VAL A 218 9.46 7.16 -13.78
CA VAL A 218 8.73 5.89 -13.71
C VAL A 218 8.64 5.45 -12.25
N ALA A 219 7.44 5.07 -11.81
CA ALA A 219 7.20 4.42 -10.53
C ALA A 219 6.80 2.95 -10.75
N GLY A 220 7.00 2.09 -9.75
CA GLY A 220 6.66 0.66 -9.78
C GLY A 220 7.62 -0.22 -10.61
N ALA A 221 8.53 0.40 -11.37
CA ALA A 221 9.59 -0.27 -12.09
C ALA A 221 10.96 0.26 -11.64
N SER A 222 11.69 -0.53 -10.87
CA SER A 222 13.09 -0.22 -10.58
C SER A 222 13.96 -0.64 -11.77
N PRO A 223 14.94 0.16 -12.22
CA PRO A 223 16.03 -0.32 -13.05
C PRO A 223 17.00 -1.15 -12.19
N GLY A 224 16.51 -2.19 -11.52
CA GLY A 224 17.31 -3.12 -10.73
C GLY A 224 17.90 -4.20 -11.61
N ARG A 225 19.21 -4.11 -11.86
CA ARG A 225 20.05 -5.19 -12.40
C ARG A 225 19.77 -6.50 -11.66
N ARG A 226 19.62 -7.60 -12.41
CA ARG A 226 19.78 -8.95 -11.87
C ARG A 226 21.27 -9.15 -11.51
N GLY A 227 21.60 -9.26 -10.21
CA GLY A 227 22.81 -9.93 -9.72
C GLY A 227 23.82 -9.12 -8.87
N ALA A 228 23.93 -9.53 -7.59
CA ALA A 228 25.07 -9.48 -6.66
C ALA A 228 25.57 -8.13 -6.03
N PRO A 229 26.18 -8.17 -4.81
CA PRO A 229 26.34 -7.01 -3.94
C PRO A 229 27.70 -6.31 -4.12
N GLY A 230 27.68 -4.98 -4.14
CA GLY A 230 28.86 -4.12 -4.16
C GLY A 230 28.46 -2.66 -4.13
N ARG A 231 29.05 -1.89 -3.21
CA ARG A 231 28.76 -0.48 -2.91
C ARG A 231 29.16 0.46 -4.08
N GLN A 232 28.30 1.46 -4.31
CA GLN A 232 28.51 2.83 -4.88
C GLN A 232 28.76 3.02 -6.40
N PRO A 233 28.50 4.23 -6.97
CA PRO A 233 27.62 5.34 -6.56
C PRO A 233 26.56 5.69 -7.64
N ALA A 234 25.72 6.69 -7.33
CA ALA A 234 24.73 7.30 -8.21
C ALA A 234 25.32 7.76 -9.56
N ASP A 235 24.68 7.35 -10.65
CA ASP A 235 24.89 7.92 -12.00
C ASP A 235 23.50 8.29 -12.55
N GLN A 236 23.01 9.46 -12.15
CA GLN A 236 23.10 10.75 -12.86
C GLN A 236 22.23 10.84 -14.11
N GLY A 237 21.36 11.86 -14.06
CA GLY A 237 20.42 12.22 -15.09
C GLY A 237 21.07 12.58 -16.43
N CYS A 238 20.23 12.61 -17.45
CA CYS A 238 20.57 13.13 -18.76
C CYS A 238 20.91 14.63 -18.64
N ARG A 239 22.19 14.98 -18.49
CA ARG A 239 22.70 16.36 -18.58
C ARG A 239 22.80 16.80 -20.04
N ARG A 240 22.46 18.07 -20.28
CA ARG A 240 22.46 18.80 -21.55
C ARG A 240 23.77 18.63 -22.33
N ALA A 241 23.68 18.37 -23.64
CA ALA A 241 24.73 18.71 -24.59
C ALA A 241 24.20 19.79 -25.55
N GLY A 242 24.54 21.05 -25.27
CA GLY A 242 24.46 22.12 -26.26
C GLY A 242 25.52 21.90 -27.33
N GLY A 243 25.10 21.72 -28.58
CA GLY A 243 25.98 21.61 -29.73
C GLY A 243 25.17 21.40 -31.00
N ARG A 244 25.28 22.33 -31.96
CA ARG A 244 24.64 22.21 -33.28
C ARG A 244 25.14 20.93 -33.97
N ARG A 245 24.28 19.92 -34.13
CA ARG A 245 24.54 18.76 -35.00
C ARG A 245 23.50 18.68 -36.10
N ARG A 246 23.98 18.49 -37.33
CA ARG A 246 23.16 18.29 -38.54
C ARG A 246 22.57 16.88 -38.54
N ARG A 247 21.45 16.70 -39.23
CA ARG A 247 20.77 15.40 -39.41
C ARG A 247 21.76 14.33 -39.92
N GLY A 248 21.82 13.19 -39.25
CA GLY A 248 22.38 11.94 -39.77
C GLY A 248 23.67 11.44 -39.12
N ASP A 249 23.67 11.17 -37.81
CA ASP A 249 24.77 10.47 -37.13
C ASP A 249 24.18 9.30 -36.29
N PRO A 250 24.60 8.02 -36.45
CA PRO A 250 23.86 6.86 -35.93
C PRO A 250 24.27 6.34 -34.55
N GLU A 251 25.11 7.04 -33.77
CA GLU A 251 25.65 6.48 -32.51
C GLU A 251 24.93 6.89 -31.21
N CYS A 252 23.63 7.23 -31.28
CA CYS A 252 22.77 7.30 -30.08
C CYS A 252 21.76 6.15 -30.08
N GLY A 253 22.17 4.98 -29.57
CA GLY A 253 21.31 3.80 -29.38
C GLY A 253 20.13 3.99 -28.41
N ARG A 254 19.93 5.19 -27.84
CA ARG A 254 18.81 5.53 -26.94
C ARG A 254 17.69 6.37 -27.59
N CYS A 255 17.86 6.85 -28.82
CA CYS A 255 16.77 7.48 -29.58
C CYS A 255 16.04 6.50 -30.52
N ALA A 256 16.57 5.28 -30.70
CA ALA A 256 16.02 4.29 -31.63
C ALA A 256 14.66 3.68 -31.20
N LEU A 257 14.21 3.91 -29.96
CA LEU A 257 12.91 3.43 -29.46
C LEU A 257 11.72 4.35 -29.79
N LEU A 258 11.95 5.51 -30.41
CA LEU A 258 10.88 6.37 -30.96
C LEU A 258 10.72 6.25 -32.47
N GLY A 259 11.49 5.36 -33.12
CA GLY A 259 11.45 5.13 -34.55
C GLY A 259 10.67 3.87 -34.94
N ARG A 260 9.34 3.94 -34.88
CA ARG A 260 8.35 3.19 -35.71
C ARG A 260 6.97 3.16 -35.02
N ILE A 261 6.30 4.30 -35.00
CA ILE A 261 4.83 4.32 -35.03
C ILE A 261 4.49 4.63 -36.49
N PRO A 262 3.82 3.73 -37.24
CA PRO A 262 3.42 4.03 -38.60
C PRO A 262 2.53 5.27 -38.61
N ALA A 263 2.83 6.22 -39.49
CA ALA A 263 1.93 7.33 -39.81
C ALA A 263 0.67 6.74 -40.45
N GLY A 264 -0.36 6.54 -39.62
CA GLY A 264 -1.70 6.22 -40.06
C GLY A 264 -2.32 7.45 -40.72
N ASP A 265 -2.84 7.22 -41.92
CA ASP A 265 -3.39 8.18 -42.85
C ASP A 265 -4.39 9.17 -42.22
N GLY A 266 -4.33 10.41 -42.70
CA GLY A 266 -5.04 11.55 -42.17
C GLY A 266 -6.55 11.38 -42.16
N ARG A 267 -7.14 11.39 -40.96
CA ARG A 267 -8.49 11.91 -40.76
C ARG A 267 -8.44 12.98 -39.68
N ARG A 268 -8.96 14.15 -40.06
CA ARG A 268 -9.15 15.34 -39.24
C ARG A 268 -9.75 14.96 -37.88
N ALA A 269 -9.09 15.39 -36.80
CA ALA A 269 -9.70 15.40 -35.49
C ALA A 269 -10.79 16.48 -35.48
N ASP A 270 -12.03 16.02 -35.37
CA ASP A 270 -13.21 16.84 -35.17
C ASP A 270 -13.19 17.46 -33.74
N PRO A 271 -13.31 18.78 -33.56
CA PRO A 271 -13.38 19.40 -32.25
C PRO A 271 -14.81 19.32 -31.70
N ALA A 272 -15.25 18.15 -31.27
CA ALA A 272 -16.50 17.99 -30.51
C ALA A 272 -16.52 16.69 -29.72
N GLY A 273 -16.81 16.77 -28.41
CA GLY A 273 -17.35 15.64 -27.66
C GLY A 273 -16.41 14.97 -26.67
N HIS A 274 -16.07 15.68 -25.58
CA HIS A 274 -16.06 15.03 -24.27
C HIS A 274 -17.48 14.54 -23.96
N SER A 275 -17.87 13.41 -24.57
CA SER A 275 -18.97 12.61 -24.05
C SER A 275 -18.33 11.65 -23.06
N GLY A 276 -18.46 11.99 -21.78
CA GLY A 276 -18.18 11.02 -20.74
C GLY A 276 -18.95 9.75 -21.06
N CYS A 277 -18.31 8.61 -20.84
CA CYS A 277 -19.00 7.35 -20.57
C CYS A 277 -19.78 7.50 -19.25
N ARG A 278 -20.78 8.39 -19.24
CA ARG A 278 -22.02 8.13 -18.53
C ARG A 278 -22.61 6.98 -19.29
N VAL A 279 -22.50 5.78 -18.74
CA VAL A 279 -23.55 4.79 -18.92
C VAL A 279 -24.80 5.47 -18.36
N ALA A 280 -25.47 6.25 -19.21
CA ALA A 280 -26.84 6.62 -19.00
C ALA A 280 -27.56 5.29 -19.04
N ILE A 281 -27.85 4.76 -17.84
CA ILE A 281 -28.94 3.82 -17.68
C ILE A 281 -30.16 4.62 -18.14
N ASP A 282 -30.47 4.51 -19.42
CA ASP A 282 -31.69 5.03 -20.00
C ASP A 282 -32.84 4.31 -19.29
N ARG A 283 -33.39 4.98 -18.26
CA ARG A 283 -34.60 4.54 -17.55
C ARG A 283 -35.87 4.76 -18.38
N ARG A 284 -35.78 4.80 -19.71
CA ARG A 284 -36.94 4.96 -20.62
C ARG A 284 -36.95 3.97 -21.78
N THR A 285 -36.57 2.72 -21.55
CA THR A 285 -37.21 1.62 -22.30
C THR A 285 -38.48 1.20 -21.54
N ARG A 286 -39.63 1.73 -21.98
CA ARG A 286 -40.94 1.13 -21.67
C ARG A 286 -40.94 -0.25 -22.31
N SER A 287 -40.63 -1.27 -21.52
CA SER A 287 -40.81 -2.67 -21.89
C SER A 287 -42.26 -2.88 -22.33
N GLY A 288 -42.44 -3.45 -23.52
CA GLY A 288 -43.72 -3.99 -23.97
C GLY A 288 -44.32 -4.87 -22.88
N GLY A 289 -45.62 -4.67 -22.62
CA GLY A 289 -46.35 -5.35 -21.55
C GLY A 289 -46.41 -6.85 -21.78
N MET A 290 -45.51 -7.59 -21.12
CA MET A 290 -45.72 -8.99 -20.84
C MET A 290 -46.82 -9.06 -19.77
N THR A 291 -47.94 -9.70 -20.08
CA THR A 291 -49.03 -9.96 -19.14
C THR A 291 -48.47 -10.73 -17.94
N ARG A 292 -48.24 -10.01 -16.83
CA ARG A 292 -47.81 -10.60 -15.57
C ARG A 292 -48.93 -11.49 -15.06
N THR A 293 -48.72 -12.79 -15.03
CA THR A 293 -49.52 -13.71 -14.22
C THR A 293 -49.51 -13.24 -12.77
N ASP A 294 -50.68 -13.17 -12.15
CA ASP A 294 -50.86 -12.70 -10.78
C ASP A 294 -50.16 -13.65 -9.80
N THR A 295 -48.91 -13.32 -9.51
CA THR A 295 -47.98 -14.10 -8.69
C THR A 295 -47.94 -13.49 -7.29
N GLY A 296 -49.08 -13.44 -6.62
CA GLY A 296 -49.20 -13.04 -5.22
C GLY A 296 -48.68 -11.63 -4.88
N LYS A 297 -48.76 -11.28 -3.59
CA LYS A 297 -48.44 -9.93 -3.10
C LYS A 297 -46.97 -9.53 -3.26
N TYR A 298 -46.05 -10.51 -3.28
CA TYR A 298 -44.61 -10.27 -3.18
C TYR A 298 -43.75 -10.95 -4.26
N THR A 299 -44.22 -12.05 -4.88
CA THR A 299 -43.41 -12.81 -5.85
C THR A 299 -43.27 -12.04 -7.17
N GLY A 300 -42.05 -11.99 -7.71
CA GLY A 300 -41.77 -11.29 -8.97
C GLY A 300 -41.87 -9.75 -8.91
N ARG A 301 -41.85 -9.15 -7.72
CA ARG A 301 -41.82 -7.68 -7.54
C ARG A 301 -40.43 -7.22 -7.07
N PRO A 302 -39.90 -6.11 -7.61
CA PRO A 302 -38.70 -5.49 -7.07
C PRO A 302 -39.05 -4.80 -5.73
N MET A 303 -38.80 -5.51 -4.64
CA MET A 303 -39.03 -5.01 -3.28
C MET A 303 -37.74 -4.42 -2.72
N ALA A 304 -37.85 -3.27 -2.03
CA ALA A 304 -36.74 -2.78 -1.21
C ALA A 304 -36.47 -3.76 -0.05
N ARG A 305 -35.21 -3.92 0.34
CA ARG A 305 -34.90 -4.84 1.45
C ARG A 305 -35.29 -4.20 2.76
N THR A 306 -35.82 -5.00 3.68
CA THR A 306 -36.28 -4.53 4.98
C THR A 306 -35.15 -3.90 5.80
N GLU A 307 -33.92 -4.37 5.61
CA GLU A 307 -32.73 -3.88 6.28
C GLU A 307 -32.12 -2.60 5.68
N ASP A 308 -32.44 -2.23 4.44
CA ASP A 308 -31.80 -1.11 3.74
C ASP A 308 -31.85 0.20 4.56
N PRO A 309 -32.99 0.62 5.16
CA PRO A 309 -33.04 1.88 5.90
C PRO A 309 -32.08 1.95 7.09
N ARG A 310 -31.88 0.83 7.82
CA ARG A 310 -30.95 0.82 8.96
C ARG A 310 -29.49 0.71 8.52
N LEU A 311 -29.20 -0.06 7.48
CA LEU A 311 -27.84 -0.21 6.98
C LEU A 311 -27.32 1.09 6.35
N LEU A 312 -28.15 1.74 5.52
CA LEU A 312 -27.79 3.00 4.86
C LEU A 312 -27.65 4.18 5.85
N ALA A 313 -28.33 4.12 6.99
CA ALA A 313 -28.23 5.14 8.04
C ALA A 313 -27.12 4.86 9.07
N GLY A 314 -26.30 3.82 8.88
CA GLY A 314 -25.27 3.42 9.85
C GLY A 314 -25.85 2.92 11.19
N ARG A 315 -27.12 2.48 11.19
CA ARG A 315 -27.82 1.90 12.35
C ARG A 315 -27.89 0.37 12.29
N GLY A 316 -27.17 -0.23 11.36
CA GLY A 316 -26.92 -1.67 11.36
C GLY A 316 -26.05 -2.04 12.56
N ARG A 317 -26.31 -3.21 13.15
CA ARG A 317 -25.44 -3.81 14.16
C ARG A 317 -24.89 -5.10 13.59
N TYR A 318 -23.57 -5.20 13.52
CA TYR A 318 -22.81 -6.38 13.14
C TYR A 318 -22.23 -7.05 14.39
N ILE A 319 -21.62 -8.22 14.23
CA ILE A 319 -21.06 -8.99 15.36
C ILE A 319 -20.03 -8.16 16.13
N ASP A 320 -19.20 -7.39 15.43
CA ASP A 320 -18.15 -6.56 16.02
C ASP A 320 -18.68 -5.32 16.79
N ASP A 321 -19.94 -4.92 16.53
CA ASP A 321 -20.61 -3.83 17.26
C ASP A 321 -21.22 -4.31 18.60
N VAL A 322 -21.01 -5.58 18.95
CA VAL A 322 -21.53 -6.17 20.19
C VAL A 322 -20.45 -6.17 21.26
N THR A 323 -20.59 -5.27 22.23
CA THR A 323 -19.80 -5.28 23.47
C THR A 323 -20.67 -5.69 24.64
N VAL A 324 -20.19 -6.64 25.45
CA VAL A 324 -20.85 -7.08 26.68
C VAL A 324 -19.95 -6.89 27.90
N PRO A 325 -20.49 -6.75 29.13
CA PRO A 325 -19.67 -6.62 30.32
C PRO A 325 -18.70 -7.80 30.48
N ARG A 326 -17.42 -7.50 30.77
CA ARG A 326 -16.34 -8.48 30.94
C ARG A 326 -16.01 -9.30 29.68
N MET A 327 -16.31 -8.76 28.50
CA MET A 327 -15.90 -9.37 27.23
C MET A 327 -14.38 -9.36 27.11
N LEU A 328 -13.78 -10.53 26.89
CA LEU A 328 -12.38 -10.67 26.49
C LEU A 328 -12.27 -10.61 24.97
N GLU A 329 -11.09 -10.26 24.49
CA GLU A 329 -10.76 -10.31 23.07
C GLU A 329 -9.76 -11.45 22.81
N ALA A 330 -9.93 -12.13 21.68
CA ALA A 330 -9.09 -13.26 21.30
C ALA A 330 -8.23 -12.97 20.07
N ALA A 331 -6.98 -13.42 20.07
CA ALA A 331 -6.08 -13.40 18.92
C ALA A 331 -5.57 -14.83 18.63
N VAL A 332 -5.25 -15.12 17.37
CA VAL A 332 -4.88 -16.48 16.93
C VAL A 332 -3.51 -16.45 16.27
N LEU A 333 -2.56 -17.21 16.82
CA LEU A 333 -1.27 -17.46 16.21
C LEU A 333 -1.45 -18.40 15.02
N ARG A 334 -0.86 -18.02 13.88
CA ARG A 334 -0.99 -18.76 12.64
C ARG A 334 0.37 -19.20 12.11
N SER A 335 0.40 -20.37 11.47
CA SER A 335 1.60 -20.95 10.87
C SER A 335 2.22 -20.00 9.84
N PRO A 336 3.52 -19.68 9.94
CA PRO A 336 4.24 -18.95 8.90
C PRO A 336 4.69 -19.86 7.73
N ILE A 337 4.67 -21.19 7.92
CA ILE A 337 5.13 -22.15 6.90
C ILE A 337 3.97 -22.92 6.27
N ALA A 338 4.21 -23.39 5.04
CA ALA A 338 3.21 -24.10 4.25
C ALA A 338 3.01 -25.55 4.69
N HIS A 339 4.06 -26.25 5.12
CA HIS A 339 3.95 -27.63 5.60
C HIS A 339 5.09 -27.93 6.58
N GLY A 340 4.78 -28.50 7.73
CA GLY A 340 5.79 -28.82 8.74
C GLY A 340 5.21 -29.53 9.95
N ARG A 341 6.03 -30.35 10.62
CA ARG A 341 5.69 -30.97 11.89
C ARG A 341 5.92 -29.96 13.01
N ILE A 342 5.01 -29.91 13.98
CA ILE A 342 5.19 -29.09 15.18
C ILE A 342 6.01 -29.92 16.17
N LEU A 343 7.20 -29.44 16.50
CA LEU A 343 8.05 -30.09 17.50
C LEU A 343 7.70 -29.63 18.91
N ARG A 344 7.45 -28.33 19.06
CA ARG A 344 7.13 -27.70 20.35
C ARG A 344 6.30 -26.44 20.15
N VAL A 345 5.41 -26.17 21.09
CA VAL A 345 4.73 -24.88 21.27
C VAL A 345 4.99 -24.43 22.71
N ASP A 346 5.76 -23.37 22.90
CA ASP A 346 6.00 -22.75 24.20
C ASP A 346 5.19 -21.47 24.33
N ALA A 347 4.22 -21.48 25.24
CA ALA A 347 3.36 -20.35 25.53
C ALA A 347 3.55 -19.82 26.97
N SER A 348 4.63 -20.20 27.65
CA SER A 348 4.89 -19.84 29.06
C SER A 348 4.90 -18.32 29.27
N ARG A 349 5.71 -17.59 28.49
CA ARG A 349 5.81 -16.13 28.56
C ARG A 349 4.50 -15.42 28.22
N ALA A 350 3.76 -15.94 27.24
CA ALA A 350 2.45 -15.39 26.86
C ALA A 350 1.43 -15.52 27.99
N ARG A 351 1.45 -16.62 28.76
CA ARG A 351 0.55 -16.85 29.91
C ARG A 351 0.84 -15.92 31.09
N GLU A 352 2.09 -15.50 31.25
CA GLU A 352 2.50 -14.60 32.33
C GLU A 352 2.27 -13.11 32.00
N LEU A 353 1.94 -12.78 30.75
CA LEU A 353 1.74 -11.40 30.34
C LEU A 353 0.52 -10.77 31.03
N PRO A 354 0.66 -9.61 31.71
CA PRO A 354 -0.47 -8.96 32.39
C PRO A 354 -1.64 -8.68 31.44
N GLY A 355 -2.84 -9.06 31.88
CA GLY A 355 -4.06 -8.90 31.09
C GLY A 355 -4.37 -10.05 30.13
N VAL A 356 -3.48 -11.04 30.00
CA VAL A 356 -3.81 -12.34 29.42
C VAL A 356 -4.60 -13.15 30.43
N PHE A 357 -5.71 -13.72 29.98
CA PHE A 357 -6.56 -14.58 30.81
C PHE A 357 -6.26 -16.06 30.56
N ASP A 358 -6.07 -16.45 29.29
CA ASP A 358 -5.73 -17.83 28.93
C ASP A 358 -5.01 -17.91 27.57
N VAL A 359 -4.21 -18.96 27.39
CA VAL A 359 -3.54 -19.30 26.13
C VAL A 359 -3.76 -20.78 25.82
N LEU A 360 -4.52 -21.03 24.76
CA LEU A 360 -4.89 -22.36 24.28
C LEU A 360 -3.98 -22.80 23.15
N THR A 361 -3.39 -23.99 23.28
CA THR A 361 -2.67 -24.68 22.22
C THR A 361 -3.53 -25.76 21.56
N GLY A 362 -3.04 -26.36 20.47
CA GLY A 362 -3.68 -27.51 19.83
C GLY A 362 -4.09 -28.62 20.80
N PRO A 363 -3.16 -29.16 21.61
CA PRO A 363 -3.47 -30.19 22.62
C PRO A 363 -4.54 -29.75 23.63
N ASP A 364 -4.48 -28.52 24.14
CA ASP A 364 -5.43 -27.99 25.12
C ASP A 364 -6.86 -28.00 24.56
N LEU A 365 -7.02 -27.51 23.32
CA LEU A 365 -8.34 -27.45 22.68
C LEU A 365 -8.82 -28.83 22.21
N ALA A 366 -7.91 -29.70 21.74
CA ALA A 366 -8.25 -31.05 21.31
C ALA A 366 -8.75 -31.92 22.49
N ALA A 367 -8.24 -31.70 23.70
CA ALA A 367 -8.70 -32.39 24.90
C ALA A 367 -10.18 -32.10 25.24
N VAL A 368 -10.69 -30.93 24.83
CA VAL A 368 -12.08 -30.50 25.10
C VAL A 368 -12.99 -30.73 23.90
N ALA A 369 -12.57 -30.32 22.71
CA ALA A 369 -13.41 -30.25 21.51
C ALA A 369 -13.14 -31.37 20.50
N GLY A 370 -12.06 -32.14 20.68
CA GLY A 370 -11.69 -33.23 19.78
C GLY A 370 -11.53 -32.84 18.31
N VAL A 371 -11.73 -33.81 17.43
CA VAL A 371 -11.72 -33.62 15.97
C VAL A 371 -12.99 -32.90 15.53
N GLN A 372 -12.84 -31.86 14.71
CA GLN A 372 -13.96 -31.11 14.18
C GLN A 372 -14.73 -31.94 13.15
N PRO A 373 -16.07 -32.07 13.29
CA PRO A 373 -16.86 -32.89 12.38
C PRO A 373 -17.02 -32.20 11.02
N VAL A 374 -16.78 -32.95 9.93
CA VAL A 374 -17.18 -32.53 8.59
C VAL A 374 -18.60 -33.01 8.34
N ILE A 375 -19.55 -32.07 8.33
CA ILE A 375 -20.98 -32.35 8.21
C ILE A 375 -21.44 -32.62 6.77
N TRP A 376 -20.67 -32.19 5.76
CA TRP A 376 -21.05 -32.33 4.35
C TRP A 376 -20.12 -33.31 3.63
N LYS A 377 -20.67 -34.47 3.25
CA LYS A 377 -19.97 -35.56 2.54
C LYS A 377 -20.68 -35.85 1.21
N PRO A 378 -20.47 -35.02 0.18
CA PRO A 378 -21.21 -35.14 -1.09
C PRO A 378 -20.82 -36.36 -1.92
N VAL A 379 -19.62 -36.93 -1.71
CA VAL A 379 -19.09 -38.01 -2.53
C VAL A 379 -18.98 -39.31 -1.71
N PRO A 380 -19.60 -40.41 -2.15
CA PRO A 380 -19.41 -41.72 -1.54
C PRO A 380 -17.93 -42.11 -1.50
N GLY A 381 -17.45 -42.59 -0.34
CA GLY A 381 -16.04 -42.99 -0.17
C GLY A 381 -15.03 -41.85 -0.01
N GLN A 382 -15.48 -40.59 0.09
CA GLN A 382 -14.61 -39.45 0.32
C GLN A 382 -13.81 -39.61 1.63
N ARG A 383 -12.49 -39.68 1.52
CA ARG A 383 -11.60 -39.62 2.69
C ARG A 383 -11.57 -38.19 3.21
N LEU A 384 -11.66 -38.04 4.52
CA LEU A 384 -11.66 -36.75 5.18
C LEU A 384 -10.44 -36.65 6.08
N ALA A 385 -9.68 -35.58 5.90
CA ALA A 385 -8.64 -35.23 6.84
C ALA A 385 -9.28 -34.96 8.21
N GLN A 386 -8.68 -35.49 9.28
CA GLN A 386 -9.02 -35.01 10.61
C GLN A 386 -8.60 -33.55 10.73
N THR A 387 -9.57 -32.69 11.05
CA THR A 387 -9.34 -31.26 11.25
C THR A 387 -9.50 -30.92 12.72
N PHE A 388 -8.61 -30.08 13.21
CA PHE A 388 -8.68 -29.51 14.56
C PHE A 388 -8.84 -28.00 14.44
N ALA A 389 -9.54 -27.39 15.40
CA ALA A 389 -9.72 -25.95 15.44
C ALA A 389 -8.37 -25.21 15.64
N LEU A 390 -7.50 -25.78 16.47
CA LEU A 390 -6.08 -25.44 16.58
C LEU A 390 -5.28 -26.69 16.24
N VAL A 391 -4.25 -26.55 15.40
CA VAL A 391 -3.49 -27.70 14.92
C VAL A 391 -2.67 -28.35 16.04
N THR A 392 -2.63 -29.68 16.05
CA THR A 392 -1.98 -30.48 17.09
C THR A 392 -0.62 -31.02 16.63
N ASP A 393 -0.56 -31.62 15.44
CA ASP A 393 0.56 -32.43 15.00
C ASP A 393 1.46 -31.76 13.94
N ARG A 394 0.84 -31.21 12.90
CA ARG A 394 1.53 -30.65 11.73
C ARG A 394 0.72 -29.55 11.07
N VAL A 395 1.39 -28.48 10.70
CA VAL A 395 0.81 -27.43 9.86
C VAL A 395 0.80 -27.87 8.41
N ARG A 396 -0.26 -27.56 7.66
CA ARG A 396 -0.54 -28.03 6.29
C ARG A 396 -0.76 -26.91 5.29
N TRP A 397 -0.82 -25.66 5.74
CA TRP A 397 -0.82 -24.46 4.91
C TRP A 397 -0.38 -23.24 5.72
N VAL A 398 0.11 -22.21 5.02
CA VAL A 398 0.39 -20.89 5.62
C VAL A 398 -0.91 -20.31 6.15
N GLY A 399 -0.91 -19.84 7.39
CA GLY A 399 -2.10 -19.28 8.03
C GLY A 399 -2.92 -20.26 8.86
N GLN A 400 -2.56 -21.56 8.92
CA GLN A 400 -3.25 -22.52 9.79
C GLN A 400 -3.12 -22.12 11.27
N ALA A 401 -4.21 -22.19 12.05
CA ALA A 401 -4.24 -21.76 13.44
C ALA A 401 -3.50 -22.75 14.36
N VAL A 402 -2.58 -22.25 15.19
CA VAL A 402 -1.66 -23.03 16.04
C VAL A 402 -1.96 -22.85 17.53
N ALA A 403 -2.17 -21.59 17.94
CA ALA A 403 -2.52 -21.23 19.30
C ALA A 403 -3.54 -20.07 19.29
N ALA A 404 -4.27 -19.90 20.38
CA ALA A 404 -5.16 -18.76 20.59
C ALA A 404 -4.94 -18.16 21.98
N VAL A 405 -4.93 -16.83 22.05
CA VAL A 405 -4.84 -16.07 23.29
C VAL A 405 -6.17 -15.38 23.55
N ALA A 406 -6.66 -15.40 24.78
CA ALA A 406 -7.74 -14.56 25.26
C ALA A 406 -7.21 -13.53 26.27
N ALA A 407 -7.47 -12.25 26.05
CA ALA A 407 -6.95 -11.16 26.87
C ALA A 407 -7.98 -10.04 27.08
N VAL A 408 -7.66 -9.09 27.96
CA VAL A 408 -8.52 -7.95 28.31
C VAL A 408 -8.83 -7.00 27.15
N ASN A 409 -8.03 -6.99 26.09
CA ASN A 409 -8.28 -6.25 24.85
C ASN A 409 -7.42 -6.80 23.69
N ARG A 410 -7.68 -6.33 22.47
CA ARG A 410 -6.93 -6.77 21.28
C ARG A 410 -5.43 -6.54 21.35
N TYR A 411 -4.98 -5.44 21.95
CA TYR A 411 -3.56 -5.06 21.97
C TYR A 411 -2.75 -6.08 22.77
N VAL A 412 -3.20 -6.37 24.00
CA VAL A 412 -2.58 -7.38 24.87
C VAL A 412 -2.61 -8.77 24.24
N ALA A 413 -3.72 -9.12 23.56
CA ALA A 413 -3.81 -10.41 22.87
C ALA A 413 -2.76 -10.54 21.75
N GLU A 414 -2.52 -9.48 20.97
CA GLU A 414 -1.51 -9.49 19.89
C GLU A 414 -0.08 -9.47 20.45
N ASP A 415 0.17 -8.73 21.54
CA ASP A 415 1.46 -8.74 22.24
C ASP A 415 1.79 -10.14 22.79
N ALA A 416 0.80 -10.81 23.35
CA ALA A 416 0.96 -12.18 23.84
C ALA A 416 1.28 -13.19 22.72
N LEU A 417 0.73 -13.01 21.51
CA LEU A 417 1.07 -13.90 20.39
C LEU A 417 2.56 -13.88 20.04
N GLU A 418 3.23 -12.73 20.21
CA GLU A 418 4.67 -12.60 19.95
C GLU A 418 5.55 -13.26 21.01
N LEU A 419 4.96 -13.62 22.15
CA LEU A 419 5.63 -14.33 23.24
C LEU A 419 5.43 -15.86 23.14
N ILE A 420 4.76 -16.35 22.10
CA ILE A 420 4.58 -17.78 21.84
C ILE A 420 5.64 -18.24 20.83
N ASP A 421 6.53 -19.11 21.28
CA ASP A 421 7.56 -19.71 20.44
C ASP A 421 7.08 -21.06 19.90
N VAL A 422 7.10 -21.23 18.57
CA VAL A 422 6.73 -22.49 17.91
C VAL A 422 7.89 -23.03 17.10
N GLU A 423 8.31 -24.24 17.42
CA GLU A 423 9.37 -24.94 16.72
C GLU A 423 8.77 -25.87 15.66
N TYR A 424 9.21 -25.68 14.41
CA TYR A 424 8.76 -26.44 13.26
C TYR A 424 9.90 -27.24 12.62
N GLU A 425 9.60 -28.45 12.20
CA GLU A 425 10.38 -29.21 11.23
C GLU A 425 9.71 -29.09 9.85
N PRO A 426 10.27 -28.34 8.89
CA PRO A 426 9.68 -28.17 7.56
C PRO A 426 9.52 -29.52 6.83
N LEU A 427 8.40 -29.69 6.15
CA LEU A 427 8.10 -30.86 5.33
C LEU A 427 7.95 -30.47 3.85
N PRO A 428 8.06 -31.41 2.89
CA PRO A 428 7.92 -31.10 1.47
C PRO A 428 6.56 -30.47 1.14
N VAL A 429 6.52 -29.48 0.25
CA VAL A 429 5.33 -28.69 -0.07
C VAL A 429 4.88 -28.94 -1.52
N ALA A 430 3.58 -29.18 -1.73
CA ALA A 430 2.95 -29.15 -3.04
C ALA A 430 2.23 -27.80 -3.22
N ALA A 431 2.84 -26.86 -3.95
CA ALA A 431 2.35 -25.48 -4.08
C ALA A 431 1.46 -25.24 -5.33
N ASN A 432 1.38 -26.21 -6.24
CA ASN A 432 0.58 -26.12 -7.46
C ASN A 432 -0.03 -27.48 -7.82
N LEU A 433 -0.90 -27.49 -8.83
CA LEU A 433 -1.61 -28.69 -9.26
C LEU A 433 -0.67 -29.78 -9.76
N ASP A 434 0.34 -29.44 -10.55
CA ASP A 434 1.28 -30.43 -11.12
C ASP A 434 2.06 -31.15 -10.01
N ALA A 435 2.57 -30.39 -9.03
CA ALA A 435 3.28 -30.93 -7.87
C ALA A 435 2.35 -31.74 -6.95
N ALA A 436 1.04 -31.46 -6.93
CA ALA A 436 0.06 -32.22 -6.17
C ALA A 436 -0.33 -33.54 -6.86
N LEU A 437 -0.25 -33.59 -8.19
CA LEU A 437 -0.56 -34.77 -9.01
C LEU A 437 0.63 -35.73 -9.15
N ALA A 438 1.85 -35.29 -8.82
CA ALA A 438 3.04 -36.12 -8.90
C ALA A 438 2.96 -37.38 -8.01
N ASP A 439 3.56 -38.48 -8.48
CA ASP A 439 3.55 -39.76 -7.78
C ASP A 439 4.28 -39.72 -6.43
N ASP A 440 5.16 -38.75 -6.22
CA ASP A 440 5.90 -38.48 -4.98
C ASP A 440 5.34 -37.29 -4.19
N ALA A 441 4.20 -36.72 -4.62
CA ALA A 441 3.57 -35.57 -3.97
C ALA A 441 3.39 -35.79 -2.46
N PRO A 442 3.75 -34.80 -1.62
CA PRO A 442 3.63 -34.90 -0.17
C PRO A 442 2.18 -35.11 0.26
N CYS A 443 1.93 -36.13 1.07
CA CYS A 443 0.59 -36.36 1.61
C CYS A 443 0.33 -35.43 2.80
N SER A 444 -0.68 -34.56 2.69
CA SER A 444 -1.07 -33.64 3.75
C SER A 444 -1.87 -34.32 4.88
N THR A 445 -2.31 -35.57 4.70
CA THR A 445 -3.12 -36.30 5.67
C THR A 445 -2.48 -37.62 6.07
N THR A 446 -2.66 -38.02 7.32
CA THR A 446 -2.23 -39.33 7.83
C THR A 446 -3.05 -40.48 7.22
N THR A 447 -4.18 -40.18 6.58
CA THR A 447 -5.13 -41.11 5.95
C THR A 447 -4.82 -41.44 4.47
N GLY A 448 -3.65 -41.02 3.96
CA GLY A 448 -3.20 -41.30 2.59
C GLY A 448 -3.81 -40.38 1.53
N ARG A 449 -3.44 -40.57 0.25
CA ARG A 449 -3.96 -39.76 -0.87
C ARG A 449 -5.42 -40.06 -1.15
N THR A 450 -6.20 -39.01 -1.41
CA THR A 450 -7.52 -39.10 -2.07
C THR A 450 -7.32 -39.26 -3.57
N THR A 451 -6.78 -40.40 -4.01
CA THR A 451 -6.98 -40.82 -5.39
C THR A 451 -8.30 -41.56 -5.44
N SER A 452 -9.36 -40.87 -5.88
CA SER A 452 -10.47 -41.59 -6.47
C SER A 452 -9.90 -42.27 -7.72
N GLN A 453 -9.70 -43.59 -7.67
CA GLN A 453 -9.74 -44.37 -8.89
C GLN A 453 -11.13 -44.16 -9.47
N VAL A 454 -11.27 -43.19 -10.37
CA VAL A 454 -12.35 -43.19 -11.35
C VAL A 454 -11.92 -44.27 -12.34
N SER A 455 -12.34 -45.50 -12.07
CA SER A 455 -12.36 -46.58 -13.06
C SER A 455 -13.66 -46.53 -13.82
#